data_AF-A0AAN5JTW5-F1
#
_entry.id   AF-A0AAN5JTW5-F1
#
_cell.length_a   1.000
_cell.length_b   1.000
_cell.length_c   1.000
_cell.angle_alpha   90.00
_cell.angle_beta   90.00
_cell.angle_gamma   90.00
#
_symmetry.space_group_name_H-M   'P 1'
#
loop_
_entity.id
_entity.type
_entity.pdbx_description
1 polymer ?
#
loop_
_entity_poly.entity_id
_entity_poly.type
_entity_poly.pdbx_seq_one_letter_code
_entity_poly.pdbx_strand_id
1 'polypeptide(L)'
;MITREGLYASSDTLGAMGDAIEVFLINKGYSRQQSCSAANHIVLGISDNLGGCQGYMAEHRERAPKAVRFLQELTESIEQTLGTIPYLCSQAEKLSPAITECLRNTFFRGNIYIPMGASKNTFDRNSKILADFYQGISIFELSKKYKRSIQCIYQIIAAERKKNKIQRDAKYGVI
;
A
#
# COMPACT_ATOMS: atom_id res chain seq x y z
N MET A 1 -10.33 -18.60 28.05
CA MET A 1 -9.93 -17.19 27.89
C MET A 1 -8.90 -17.13 26.77
N ILE A 2 -9.35 -16.90 25.54
CA ILE A 2 -8.50 -16.83 24.35
C ILE A 2 -8.14 -15.36 24.16
N THR A 3 -6.87 -15.01 24.29
CA THR A 3 -6.38 -13.65 24.11
C THR A 3 -6.64 -13.20 22.67
N ARG A 4 -7.42 -12.12 22.54
CA ARG A 4 -7.87 -11.48 21.28
C ARG A 4 -6.73 -10.76 20.53
N GLU A 5 -5.48 -11.15 20.73
CA GLU A 5 -4.30 -10.48 20.15
C GLU A 5 -3.84 -11.10 18.83
N GLY A 6 -4.48 -12.18 18.36
CA GLY A 6 -4.06 -12.92 17.16
C GLY A 6 -4.96 -12.84 15.92
N LEU A 7 -6.04 -12.05 15.90
CA LEU A 7 -6.99 -12.07 14.77
C LEU A 7 -7.04 -10.79 13.91
N TYR A 8 -6.44 -9.67 14.33
CA TYR A 8 -6.46 -8.41 13.57
C TYR A 8 -5.18 -7.59 13.75
N ALA A 9 -4.03 -8.13 13.36
CA ALA A 9 -2.82 -7.32 13.17
C ALA A 9 -2.93 -6.33 11.98
N SER A 10 -4.08 -6.27 11.29
CA SER A 10 -4.32 -5.48 10.08
C SER A 10 -5.34 -4.36 10.33
N SER A 11 -4.95 -3.25 10.96
CA SER A 11 -5.80 -2.05 10.89
C SER A 11 -5.53 -1.18 9.66
N ASP A 12 -4.43 -1.39 8.90
CA ASP A 12 -4.22 -0.73 7.60
C ASP A 12 -3.09 -1.37 6.75
N THR A 13 -3.13 -2.69 6.50
CA THR A 13 -2.05 -3.37 5.73
C THR A 13 -1.87 -2.76 4.34
N LEU A 14 -2.98 -2.46 3.63
CA LEU A 14 -2.92 -1.88 2.29
C LEU A 14 -2.34 -0.46 2.32
N GLY A 15 -2.71 0.37 3.30
CA GLY A 15 -2.12 1.70 3.48
C GLY A 15 -0.63 1.64 3.79
N ALA A 16 -0.20 0.73 4.67
CA ALA A 16 1.21 0.53 4.98
C ALA A 16 2.03 0.01 3.79
N MET A 17 1.46 -0.87 2.96
CA MET A 17 2.09 -1.28 1.70
C MET A 17 2.24 -0.08 0.76
N GLY A 18 1.18 0.71 0.59
CA GLY A 18 1.19 1.90 -0.25
C GLY A 18 2.27 2.89 0.17
N ASP A 19 2.42 3.12 1.48
CA ASP A 19 3.45 4.01 2.02
C ASP A 19 4.87 3.53 1.74
N ALA A 20 5.14 2.26 2.01
CA ALA A 20 6.46 1.69 1.78
C ALA A 20 6.84 1.80 0.30
N ILE A 21 5.90 1.49 -0.60
CA ILE A 21 6.12 1.56 -2.05
C ILE A 21 6.28 3.00 -2.52
N GLU A 22 5.46 3.94 -2.04
CA GLU A 22 5.57 5.37 -2.40
C GLU A 22 6.94 5.92 -1.98
N VAL A 23 7.37 5.67 -0.75
CA VAL A 23 8.68 6.09 -0.23
C VAL A 23 9.81 5.48 -1.05
N PHE A 24 9.72 4.19 -1.36
CA PHE A 24 10.70 3.50 -2.20
C PHE A 24 10.82 4.15 -3.59
N LEU A 25 9.70 4.43 -4.26
CA LEU A 25 9.69 5.04 -5.60
C LEU A 25 10.21 6.49 -5.55
N ILE A 26 9.85 7.28 -4.53
CA ILE A 26 10.41 8.62 -4.35
C ILE A 26 11.94 8.56 -4.22
N ASN A 27 12.45 7.61 -3.43
CA ASN A 27 13.90 7.43 -3.24
C ASN A 27 14.60 6.94 -4.53
N LYS A 28 13.86 6.36 -5.48
CA LYS A 28 14.36 6.01 -6.82
C LYS A 28 14.28 7.18 -7.81
N GLY A 29 13.80 8.35 -7.40
CA GLY A 29 13.76 9.57 -8.21
C GLY A 29 12.44 9.85 -8.92
N TYR A 30 11.40 9.05 -8.69
CA TYR A 30 10.08 9.32 -9.25
C TYR A 30 9.41 10.50 -8.55
N SER A 31 8.64 11.30 -9.28
CA SER A 31 7.88 12.39 -8.67
C SER A 31 6.90 11.86 -7.63
N ARG A 32 6.52 12.70 -6.67
CA ARG A 32 5.57 12.30 -5.62
C ARG A 32 4.23 11.83 -6.18
N GLN A 33 3.71 12.51 -7.21
CA GLN A 33 2.45 12.16 -7.86
C GLN A 33 2.53 10.81 -8.58
N GLN A 34 3.62 10.54 -9.31
CA GLN A 34 3.85 9.24 -9.94
C GLN A 34 3.97 8.14 -8.90
N SER A 35 4.78 8.37 -7.86
CA SER A 35 5.04 7.39 -6.80
C SER A 35 3.77 7.02 -6.06
N CYS A 36 2.95 8.00 -5.66
CA CYS A 36 1.68 7.77 -4.98
C CYS A 36 0.68 7.00 -5.88
N SER A 37 0.56 7.40 -7.15
CA SER A 37 -0.32 6.73 -8.11
C SER A 37 0.10 5.28 -8.37
N ALA A 38 1.40 5.06 -8.64
CA ALA A 38 1.96 3.72 -8.85
C ALA A 38 1.82 2.84 -7.61
N ALA A 39 2.11 3.38 -6.41
CA ALA A 39 1.97 2.64 -5.16
C ALA A 39 0.53 2.14 -4.95
N ASN A 40 -0.46 3.00 -5.13
CA ASN A 40 -1.86 2.60 -5.03
C ASN A 40 -2.23 1.53 -6.07
N HIS A 41 -1.75 1.66 -7.31
CA HIS A 41 -2.00 0.67 -8.36
C HIS A 41 -1.38 -0.69 -8.03
N ILE A 42 -0.13 -0.70 -7.56
CA ILE A 42 0.59 -1.91 -7.15
C ILE A 42 -0.12 -2.59 -5.98
N VAL A 43 -0.53 -1.84 -4.95
CA VAL A 43 -1.27 -2.39 -3.81
C VAL A 43 -2.58 -3.05 -4.23
N LEU A 44 -3.31 -2.42 -5.17
CA LEU A 44 -4.54 -3.01 -5.70
C LEU A 44 -4.25 -4.29 -6.49
N GLY A 45 -3.20 -4.32 -7.32
CA GLY A 45 -2.77 -5.53 -8.03
C GLY A 45 -2.35 -6.66 -7.10
N ILE A 46 -1.59 -6.35 -6.03
CA ILE A 46 -1.26 -7.31 -4.97
C ILE A 46 -2.54 -7.87 -4.34
N SER A 47 -3.49 -7.00 -4.00
CA SER A 47 -4.77 -7.41 -3.42
C SER A 47 -5.62 -8.22 -4.40
N ASP A 48 -5.62 -7.90 -5.69
CA ASP A 48 -6.33 -8.67 -6.72
C ASP A 48 -5.80 -10.09 -6.87
N ASN A 49 -4.49 -10.26 -6.88
CA ASN A 49 -3.86 -11.55 -7.14
C ASN A 49 -3.70 -12.41 -5.88
N LEU A 50 -3.49 -11.78 -4.71
CA LEU A 50 -3.12 -12.46 -3.46
C LEU A 50 -4.05 -12.13 -2.29
N GLY A 51 -5.14 -11.41 -2.54
CA GLY A 51 -6.10 -11.02 -1.50
C GLY A 51 -6.78 -12.23 -0.86
N GLY A 52 -6.93 -12.19 0.46
CA GLY A 52 -7.46 -13.30 1.25
C GLY A 52 -6.39 -14.29 1.72
N CYS A 53 -5.15 -14.18 1.23
CA CYS A 53 -4.04 -15.02 1.66
C CYS A 53 -3.41 -14.50 2.96
N GLN A 54 -2.87 -15.45 3.74
CA GLN A 54 -1.90 -15.17 4.80
C GLN A 54 -0.50 -15.56 4.29
N GLY A 55 0.39 -14.58 4.22
CA GLY A 55 1.77 -14.76 3.79
C GLY A 55 2.74 -14.53 4.94
N TYR A 56 3.85 -15.26 4.96
CA TYR A 56 4.90 -15.07 5.96
C TYR A 56 6.08 -14.29 5.37
N MET A 57 6.44 -13.17 6.00
CA MET A 57 7.58 -12.33 5.62
C MET A 57 8.86 -12.80 6.31
N ALA A 58 9.46 -13.88 5.77
CA ALA A 58 10.62 -14.52 6.39
C ALA A 58 11.88 -13.64 6.40
N GLU A 59 12.64 -13.73 7.49
CA GLU A 59 13.95 -13.07 7.65
C GLU A 59 15.03 -13.70 6.74
N HIS A 60 15.09 -15.03 6.70
CA HIS A 60 16.00 -15.79 5.86
C HIS A 60 15.21 -16.64 4.86
N ARG A 61 15.49 -16.45 3.56
CA ARG A 61 14.81 -17.17 2.47
C ARG A 61 15.02 -18.70 2.58
N GLU A 62 16.12 -19.15 3.14
CA GLU A 62 16.56 -20.55 3.07
C GLU A 62 15.87 -21.51 4.07
N ARG A 63 15.08 -21.02 5.03
CA ARG A 63 14.53 -21.86 6.12
C ARG A 63 13.02 -22.09 6.08
N ALA A 64 12.31 -21.62 5.04
CA ALA A 64 10.85 -21.77 4.95
C ALA A 64 10.35 -21.78 3.49
N PRO A 65 10.17 -22.97 2.87
CA PRO A 65 9.73 -23.09 1.47
C PRO A 65 8.41 -22.36 1.16
N LYS A 66 7.46 -22.38 2.08
CA LYS A 66 6.18 -21.65 1.93
C LYS A 66 6.38 -20.13 1.88
N ALA A 67 7.33 -19.60 2.64
CA ALA A 67 7.65 -18.18 2.65
C ALA A 67 8.35 -17.75 1.36
N VAL A 68 9.27 -18.59 0.87
CA VAL A 68 9.93 -18.36 -0.43
C VAL A 68 8.90 -18.30 -1.55
N ARG A 69 7.98 -19.28 -1.59
CA ARG A 69 6.93 -19.34 -2.61
C ARG A 69 6.02 -18.11 -2.55
N PHE A 70 5.61 -17.70 -1.36
CA PHE A 70 4.81 -16.49 -1.19
C PHE A 70 5.54 -15.23 -1.68
N LEU A 71 6.84 -15.08 -1.39
CA LEU A 71 7.63 -13.94 -1.88
C LEU A 71 7.80 -13.96 -3.41
N GLN A 72 7.86 -15.14 -4.03
CA GLN A 72 7.85 -15.28 -5.49
C GLN A 72 6.51 -14.85 -6.08
N GLU A 73 5.40 -15.39 -5.56
CA GLU A 73 4.03 -15.01 -5.97
C GLU A 73 3.79 -13.50 -5.79
N LEU A 74 4.31 -12.91 -4.71
CA LEU A 74 4.26 -11.46 -4.46
C LEU A 74 5.05 -10.67 -5.51
N THR A 75 6.25 -11.14 -5.86
CA THR A 75 7.10 -10.50 -6.87
C THR A 75 6.45 -10.55 -8.25
N GLU A 76 5.92 -11.70 -8.65
CA GLU A 76 5.21 -11.89 -9.91
C GLU A 76 3.97 -10.97 -10.00
N SER A 77 3.19 -10.89 -8.94
CA SER A 77 2.03 -10.00 -8.86
C SER A 77 2.41 -8.52 -9.01
N ILE A 78 3.49 -8.09 -8.36
CA ILE A 78 4.01 -6.72 -8.49
C ILE A 78 4.49 -6.47 -9.92
N GLU A 79 5.23 -7.42 -10.51
CA GLU A 79 5.77 -7.30 -11.87
C GLU A 79 4.66 -7.17 -12.92
N GLN A 80 3.65 -8.04 -12.86
CA GLN A 80 2.47 -7.96 -13.72
C GLN A 80 1.81 -6.58 -13.62
N THR A 81 1.66 -6.07 -12.40
CA THR A 81 1.05 -4.76 -12.17
C THR A 81 1.92 -3.62 -12.70
N LEU A 82 3.23 -3.66 -12.47
CA LEU A 82 4.19 -2.69 -13.03
C LEU A 82 4.17 -2.69 -14.57
N GLY A 83 3.99 -3.86 -15.19
CA GLY A 83 3.86 -4.01 -16.64
C GLY A 83 2.72 -3.20 -17.25
N THR A 84 1.69 -2.87 -16.46
CA THR A 84 0.55 -2.04 -16.90
C THR A 84 0.78 -0.54 -16.72
N ILE A 85 1.85 -0.11 -16.05
CA ILE A 85 2.14 1.29 -15.76
C ILE A 85 3.12 1.84 -16.82
N PRO A 86 2.70 2.75 -17.73
CA PRO A 86 3.48 3.09 -18.92
C PRO A 86 4.93 3.56 -18.70
N TYR A 87 5.21 4.23 -17.57
CA TYR A 87 6.53 4.75 -17.25
C TYR A 87 7.37 3.81 -16.35
N LEU A 88 6.80 2.69 -15.91
CA LEU A 88 7.50 1.68 -15.10
C LEU A 88 7.62 0.32 -15.80
N CYS A 89 6.85 0.07 -16.86
CA CYS A 89 6.77 -1.25 -17.50
C CYS A 89 8.14 -1.78 -17.99
N SER A 90 9.00 -0.91 -18.54
CA SER A 90 10.35 -1.28 -18.98
C SER A 90 11.32 -1.62 -17.83
N GLN A 91 10.94 -1.29 -16.59
CA GLN A 91 11.72 -1.54 -15.39
C GLN A 91 11.04 -2.58 -14.48
N ALA A 92 9.93 -3.20 -14.91
CA ALA A 92 9.11 -4.09 -14.08
C ALA A 92 9.94 -5.23 -13.45
N GLU A 93 10.73 -5.95 -14.26
CA GLU A 93 11.60 -7.05 -13.83
C GLU A 93 12.64 -6.62 -12.77
N LYS A 94 13.13 -5.38 -12.85
CA LYS A 94 14.13 -4.85 -11.90
C LYS A 94 13.48 -4.30 -10.64
N LEU A 95 12.31 -3.67 -10.77
CA LEU A 95 11.63 -3.02 -9.65
C LEU A 95 10.81 -4.01 -8.82
N SER A 96 10.24 -5.07 -9.43
CA SER A 96 9.43 -6.05 -8.71
C SER A 96 10.18 -6.71 -7.53
N PRO A 97 11.39 -7.29 -7.67
CA PRO A 97 12.08 -7.89 -6.54
C PRO A 97 12.51 -6.84 -5.49
N ALA A 98 12.84 -5.63 -5.92
CA ALA A 98 13.24 -4.55 -5.01
C ALA A 98 12.05 -4.04 -4.17
N ILE A 99 10.86 -3.97 -4.77
CA ILE A 99 9.63 -3.61 -4.06
C ILE A 99 9.21 -4.76 -3.13
N THR A 100 9.27 -6.02 -3.57
CA THR A 100 9.03 -7.17 -2.69
C THR A 100 9.92 -7.12 -1.46
N GLU A 101 11.21 -6.83 -1.65
CA GLU A 101 12.17 -6.71 -0.57
C GLU A 101 11.87 -5.52 0.35
N CYS A 102 11.44 -4.38 -0.21
CA CYS A 102 10.95 -3.23 0.56
C CYS A 102 9.75 -3.60 1.45
N LEU A 103 8.76 -4.31 0.91
CA LEU A 103 7.60 -4.78 1.66
C LEU A 103 8.00 -5.80 2.73
N ARG A 104 8.90 -6.73 2.41
CA ARG A 104 9.44 -7.70 3.38
C ARG A 104 10.08 -7.01 4.58
N ASN A 105 10.87 -5.97 4.34
CA ASN A 105 11.50 -5.18 5.41
C ASN A 105 10.48 -4.34 6.20
N THR A 106 9.38 -3.92 5.57
CA THR A 106 8.31 -3.16 6.23
C THR A 106 7.50 -4.04 7.19
N PHE A 107 7.17 -5.26 6.78
CA PHE A 107 6.34 -6.20 7.54
C PHE A 107 7.15 -7.34 8.19
N PHE A 108 8.40 -7.03 8.55
CA PHE A 108 9.42 -7.98 8.97
C PHE A 108 8.96 -8.91 10.11
N ARG A 109 9.34 -10.21 10.03
CA ARG A 109 9.09 -11.26 11.03
C ARG A 109 7.62 -11.53 11.36
N GLY A 110 6.69 -11.05 10.54
CA GLY A 110 5.26 -11.23 10.74
C GLY A 110 4.58 -12.11 9.69
N ASN A 111 3.47 -12.74 10.08
CA ASN A 111 2.45 -13.12 9.13
C ASN A 111 1.67 -11.87 8.73
N ILE A 112 1.53 -11.66 7.42
CA ILE A 112 0.66 -10.62 6.88
C ILE A 112 -0.58 -11.25 6.30
N TYR A 113 -1.73 -10.64 6.58
CA TYR A 113 -2.94 -10.89 5.82
C TYR A 113 -3.06 -9.83 4.74
N ILE A 114 -3.23 -10.24 3.48
CA ILE A 114 -3.48 -9.31 2.37
C ILE A 114 -5.00 -9.08 2.30
N PRO A 115 -5.49 -7.87 2.64
CA PRO A 115 -6.93 -7.62 2.65
C PRO A 115 -7.55 -7.71 1.26
N MET A 116 -8.80 -8.17 1.22
CA MET A 116 -9.64 -8.28 0.02
C MET A 116 -11.06 -7.77 0.31
N GLY A 117 -11.88 -7.59 -0.72
CA GLY A 117 -13.29 -7.24 -0.57
C GLY A 117 -13.49 -5.84 0.01
N ALA A 118 -14.21 -5.73 1.13
CA ALA A 118 -14.60 -4.43 1.69
C ALA A 118 -13.41 -3.52 2.05
N SER A 119 -12.33 -4.10 2.58
CA SER A 119 -11.11 -3.36 2.93
C SER A 119 -10.39 -2.85 1.68
N LYS A 120 -10.26 -3.69 0.65
CA LYS A 120 -9.71 -3.31 -0.67
C LYS A 120 -10.54 -2.19 -1.30
N ASN A 121 -11.86 -2.36 -1.36
CA ASN A 121 -12.78 -1.37 -1.93
C ASN A 121 -12.74 -0.04 -1.18
N THR A 122 -12.52 -0.09 0.14
CA THR A 122 -12.35 1.11 0.96
C THR A 122 -11.02 1.80 0.65
N PHE A 123 -9.93 1.04 0.55
CA PHE A 123 -8.62 1.57 0.15
C PHE A 123 -8.67 2.23 -1.24
N ASP A 124 -9.19 1.52 -2.26
CA ASP A 124 -9.34 2.03 -3.63
C ASP A 124 -10.18 3.32 -3.69
N ARG A 125 -11.33 3.33 -3.00
CA ARG A 125 -12.18 4.53 -2.95
C ARG A 125 -11.44 5.69 -2.29
N ASN A 126 -10.79 5.46 -1.16
CA ASN A 126 -10.14 6.52 -0.42
C ASN A 126 -8.93 7.08 -1.19
N SER A 127 -8.16 6.23 -1.88
CA SER A 127 -7.05 6.69 -2.73
C SER A 127 -7.54 7.56 -3.89
N LYS A 128 -8.65 7.19 -4.54
CA LYS A 128 -9.30 8.00 -5.59
C LYS A 128 -9.83 9.35 -5.06
N ILE A 129 -10.47 9.36 -3.89
CA ILE A 129 -10.92 10.60 -3.22
C ILE A 129 -9.72 11.53 -2.96
N LEU A 130 -8.61 11.00 -2.46
CA LEU A 130 -7.41 11.79 -2.18
C LEU A 130 -6.76 12.31 -3.46
N ALA A 131 -6.67 11.50 -4.51
CA ALA A 131 -6.15 11.93 -5.81
C ALA A 131 -6.96 13.11 -6.38
N ASP A 132 -8.28 13.01 -6.38
CA ASP A 132 -9.19 14.08 -6.82
C ASP A 132 -9.05 15.34 -5.94
N PHE A 133 -8.95 15.16 -4.62
CA PHE A 133 -8.73 16.27 -3.69
C PHE A 133 -7.44 17.04 -4.00
N TYR A 134 -6.34 16.33 -4.27
CA TYR A 134 -5.06 16.95 -4.63
C TYR A 134 -5.06 17.59 -6.02
N GLN A 135 -6.01 17.24 -6.89
CA GLN A 135 -6.28 17.95 -8.15
C GLN A 135 -7.10 19.23 -7.97
N GLY A 136 -7.51 19.55 -6.73
CA GLY A 136 -8.25 20.78 -6.41
C GLY A 136 -9.77 20.63 -6.42
N ILE A 137 -10.30 19.41 -6.54
CA ILE A 137 -11.74 19.17 -6.46
C ILE A 137 -12.24 19.51 -5.06
N SER A 138 -13.34 20.26 -4.98
CA SER A 138 -13.89 20.70 -3.71
C SER A 138 -14.48 19.55 -2.90
N ILE A 139 -14.51 19.69 -1.57
CA ILE A 139 -15.07 18.67 -0.66
C ILE A 139 -16.54 18.36 -0.99
N PHE A 140 -17.29 19.38 -1.42
CA PHE A 140 -18.68 19.22 -1.84
C PHE A 140 -18.82 18.38 -3.12
N GLU A 141 -17.97 18.63 -4.12
CA GLU A 141 -17.95 17.84 -5.34
C GLU A 141 -17.49 16.40 -5.08
N LEU A 142 -16.50 16.20 -4.20
CA LEU A 142 -16.08 14.86 -3.76
C LEU A 142 -17.23 14.11 -3.08
N SER A 143 -17.96 14.77 -2.19
CA SER A 143 -19.13 14.19 -1.51
C SER A 143 -20.18 13.70 -2.51
N LYS A 144 -20.47 14.49 -3.56
CA LYS A 144 -21.37 14.11 -4.64
C LYS A 144 -20.82 12.98 -5.51
N LYS A 145 -19.59 13.10 -6.01
CA LYS A 145 -18.94 12.13 -6.91
C LYS A 145 -18.86 10.74 -6.29
N TYR A 146 -18.46 10.66 -5.02
CA TYR A 146 -18.27 9.39 -4.31
C TYR A 146 -19.48 8.93 -3.49
N LYS A 147 -20.58 9.70 -3.50
CA LYS A 147 -21.80 9.43 -2.73
C LYS A 147 -21.51 9.18 -1.24
N ARG A 148 -20.73 10.07 -0.64
CA ARG A 148 -20.35 10.02 0.79
C ARG A 148 -20.69 11.31 1.48
N SER A 149 -20.94 11.25 2.79
CA SER A 149 -21.15 12.45 3.58
C SER A 149 -19.90 13.33 3.57
N ILE A 150 -20.09 14.65 3.61
CA ILE A 150 -19.01 15.62 3.74
C ILE A 150 -18.10 15.29 4.92
N GLN A 151 -18.67 14.85 6.05
CA GLN A 151 -17.92 14.42 7.23
C GLN A 151 -17.00 13.22 6.93
N CYS A 152 -17.46 12.24 6.15
CA CYS A 152 -16.64 11.11 5.74
C CYS A 152 -15.46 11.56 4.86
N ILE A 153 -15.70 12.49 3.93
CA ILE A 153 -14.62 13.07 3.11
C ILE A 153 -13.58 13.78 3.99
N TYR A 154 -14.01 14.59 4.96
CA TYR A 154 -13.11 15.24 5.91
C TYR A 154 -12.27 14.23 6.70
N GLN A 155 -12.88 13.13 7.18
CA GLN A 155 -12.17 12.10 7.94
C GLN A 155 -11.07 11.44 7.10
N ILE A 156 -11.33 11.15 5.82
CA ILE A 156 -10.34 10.57 4.89
C ILE A 156 -9.16 11.54 4.72
N ILE A 157 -9.44 12.80 4.44
CA ILE A 157 -8.40 13.83 4.24
C ILE A 157 -7.61 14.08 5.53
N ALA A 158 -8.28 14.11 6.69
CA ALA A 158 -7.64 14.33 7.98
C ALA A 158 -6.71 13.17 8.35
N ALA A 159 -7.12 11.92 8.10
CA ALA A 159 -6.28 10.74 8.31
C ALA A 159 -5.00 10.81 7.47
N GLU A 160 -5.14 11.17 6.19
CA GLU A 160 -4.00 11.33 5.26
C GLU A 160 -3.05 12.46 5.70
N ARG A 161 -3.60 13.61 6.15
CA ARG A 161 -2.79 14.72 6.66
C ARG A 161 -2.04 14.35 7.94
N LYS A 162 -2.69 13.64 8.87
CA LYS A 162 -2.08 13.18 10.12
C LYS A 162 -0.89 12.26 9.83
N LYS A 163 -1.05 11.33 8.90
CA LYS A 163 0.00 10.43 8.44
C LYS A 163 1.18 11.18 7.82
N ASN A 164 0.90 12.12 6.91
CA ASN A 164 1.93 12.98 6.31
C ASN A 164 2.70 13.81 7.35
N LYS A 165 2.02 14.26 8.41
CA LYS A 165 2.68 14.95 9.53
C LYS A 165 3.65 14.01 10.27
N ILE A 166 3.19 12.82 10.65
CA ILE A 166 4.03 11.82 11.35
C ILE A 166 5.28 11.46 10.53
N GLN A 167 5.12 11.25 9.21
CA GLN A 167 6.25 10.96 8.32
C GLN A 167 7.25 12.13 8.21
N ARG A 168 6.78 13.38 8.22
CA ARG A 168 7.66 14.56 8.26
C ARG A 168 8.40 14.64 9.58
N ASP A 169 7.69 14.51 10.70
CA ASP A 169 8.27 14.62 12.03
C ASP A 169 9.34 13.53 12.28
N ALA A 170 9.11 12.30 11.77
CA ALA A 170 10.09 11.21 11.81
C ALA A 170 11.34 11.47 10.93
N LYS A 171 11.20 12.22 9.82
CA LYS A 171 12.31 12.56 8.92
C LYS A 171 13.18 13.71 9.47
N TYR A 172 12.64 14.54 10.36
CA TYR A 172 13.33 15.69 10.95
C TYR A 172 13.90 15.43 12.36
N GLY A 173 13.73 14.24 12.93
CA GLY A 173 14.46 13.81 14.14
C GLY A 173 14.40 14.82 15.29
N VAL A 174 13.21 15.10 15.83
CA VAL A 174 13.10 15.68 17.17
C VAL A 174 12.92 14.52 18.15
N ILE A 175 14.03 14.09 18.74
CA ILE A 175 14.08 13.53 20.10
C ILE A 175 14.43 14.69 21.02
#